data_AF-A0A7L3WLY2-F1
#
_entry.id   AF-A0A7L3WLY2-F1
#
_cell.length_a   1.000
_cell.length_b   1.000
_cell.length_c   1.000
_cell.angle_alpha   90.00
_cell.angle_beta   90.00
_cell.angle_gamma   90.00
#
_symmetry.space_group_name_H-M   'P 1'
#
loop_
_entity.id
_entity.type
_entity.pdbx_description
1 polymer ?
#
loop_
_entity_poly.entity_id
_entity_poly.type
_entity_poly.pdbx_seq_one_letter_code
_entity_poly.pdbx_strand_id
1 'polypeptide(L)'
;ALEPLSVGLAIGVASALTGYLSHPRFYCSYVECCPTAGQRLNATALKVQLDTKLFGQHLAKDVVLKAVMGFSNNPSPKKPLTLSLHGWAGTGKNFLSQILAEHVHPAGLRSKFVHLFLATLHFPHQDQVTVYKEQLQNWIRGNVSACPHSVFIFDEMDKMHPGLMDAIKPFLDYYEQVDGVSYRKAIFIFLSNAGGDLINKAALDFWTSGRHREEIQLKDLEPMLSVGIFNNKNS
;
A
#
# COMPACT_ATOMS: atom_id res chain seq x y z
N ALA A 1 10.30 38.63 -48.24
CA ALA A 1 8.98 37.96 -48.14
C ALA A 1 9.23 36.48 -47.92
N LEU A 2 8.79 35.91 -46.80
CA LEU A 2 8.93 34.47 -46.53
C LEU A 2 7.88 33.71 -47.36
N GLU A 3 8.30 32.66 -48.06
CA GLU A 3 7.41 31.87 -48.92
C GLU A 3 6.36 31.12 -48.09
N PRO A 4 5.06 31.15 -48.46
CA PRO A 4 3.97 30.57 -47.68
C PRO A 4 4.10 29.06 -47.46
N LEU A 5 4.83 28.34 -48.32
CA LEU A 5 5.08 26.89 -48.20
C LEU A 5 6.04 26.53 -47.05
N SER A 6 7.05 27.37 -46.80
CA SER A 6 8.05 27.14 -45.75
C SER A 6 7.48 27.31 -44.34
N VAL A 7 6.55 28.26 -44.17
CA VAL A 7 5.84 28.50 -42.91
C VAL A 7 4.84 27.37 -42.61
N GLY A 8 4.14 26.84 -43.64
CA GLY A 8 3.21 25.73 -43.49
C GLY A 8 3.88 24.41 -43.04
N LEU A 9 5.06 24.10 -43.59
CA LEU A 9 5.85 22.93 -43.19
C LEU A 9 6.43 23.05 -41.77
N ALA A 10 6.95 24.23 -41.40
CA ALA A 10 7.48 24.46 -40.07
C ALA A 10 6.40 24.35 -38.98
N ILE A 11 5.20 24.89 -39.23
CA ILE A 11 4.06 24.80 -38.31
C ILE A 11 3.51 23.36 -38.26
N GLY A 12 3.44 22.65 -39.39
CA GLY A 12 2.98 21.26 -39.45
C GLY A 12 3.89 20.27 -38.71
N VAL A 13 5.21 20.43 -38.83
CA VAL A 13 6.19 19.56 -38.14
C VAL A 13 6.24 19.89 -36.64
N ALA A 14 6.19 21.16 -36.24
CA ALA A 14 6.14 21.55 -34.84
C ALA A 14 4.84 21.09 -34.15
N SER A 15 3.70 21.18 -34.82
CA SER A 15 2.40 20.72 -34.29
C SER A 15 2.29 19.18 -34.24
N ALA A 16 2.87 18.47 -35.21
CA ALA A 16 2.94 17.01 -35.18
C ALA A 16 3.90 16.50 -34.08
N LEU A 17 5.07 17.14 -33.91
CA LEU A 17 6.02 16.79 -32.84
C LEU A 17 5.46 17.10 -31.45
N THR A 18 4.83 18.26 -31.27
CA THR A 18 4.14 18.58 -30.01
C THR A 18 2.94 17.68 -29.77
N GLY A 19 2.18 17.31 -30.80
CA GLY A 19 1.08 16.33 -30.75
C GLY A 19 1.51 14.89 -30.43
N TYR A 20 2.70 14.47 -30.89
CA TYR A 20 3.25 13.14 -30.65
C TYR A 20 3.94 13.04 -29.27
N LEU A 21 4.62 14.11 -28.83
CA LEU A 21 5.21 14.21 -27.48
C LEU A 21 4.15 14.44 -26.39
N SER A 22 2.99 14.99 -26.73
CA SER A 22 1.83 15.12 -25.82
C SER A 22 0.98 13.86 -25.73
N HIS A 23 1.34 12.78 -26.44
CA HIS A 23 0.66 11.51 -26.29
C HIS A 23 1.03 10.88 -24.93
N PRO A 24 0.09 10.77 -23.97
CA PRO A 24 0.42 10.36 -22.60
C PRO A 24 1.14 9.01 -22.56
N ARG A 25 0.85 8.09 -23.49
CA ARG A 25 1.52 6.79 -23.56
C ARG A 25 3.04 6.86 -23.81
N PHE A 26 3.53 7.78 -24.65
CA PHE A 26 4.97 7.89 -24.93
C PHE A 26 5.70 8.58 -23.77
N TYR A 27 5.13 9.66 -23.22
CA TYR A 27 5.69 10.34 -22.05
C TYR A 27 5.76 9.39 -20.83
N CYS A 28 4.69 8.61 -20.61
CA CYS A 28 4.64 7.63 -19.54
C CYS A 28 5.56 6.41 -19.73
N SER A 29 6.19 6.28 -20.90
CA SER A 29 7.25 5.28 -21.13
C SER A 29 8.61 5.73 -20.61
N TYR A 30 8.83 7.04 -20.48
CA TYR A 30 10.09 7.63 -20.00
C TYR A 30 9.99 8.19 -18.58
N VAL A 31 8.78 8.55 -18.15
CA VAL A 31 8.48 9.09 -16.83
C VAL A 31 7.37 8.27 -16.20
N GLU A 32 7.47 7.97 -14.90
CA GLU A 32 6.42 7.24 -14.21
C GLU A 32 5.11 8.05 -14.19
N CYS A 33 3.99 7.45 -14.59
CA CYS A 33 2.68 8.09 -14.61
C CYS A 33 1.69 7.36 -13.71
N CYS A 34 0.70 8.08 -13.21
CA CYS A 34 -0.33 7.47 -12.38
C CYS A 34 -1.10 6.43 -13.22
N PRO A 35 -1.28 5.19 -12.72
CA PRO A 35 -2.06 4.18 -13.41
C PRO A 35 -3.45 4.69 -13.77
N THR A 36 -3.90 4.39 -14.99
CA THR A 36 -5.25 4.76 -15.44
C THR A 36 -6.28 3.76 -14.91
N ALA A 37 -7.55 4.18 -14.81
CA ALA A 37 -8.64 3.40 -14.22
C ALA A 37 -8.94 2.02 -14.86
N GLY A 38 -8.23 1.63 -15.92
CA GLY A 38 -8.31 0.31 -16.55
C GLY A 38 -7.16 -0.65 -16.21
N GLN A 39 -6.11 -0.20 -15.53
CA GLN A 39 -4.96 -1.03 -15.18
C GLN A 39 -5.27 -1.84 -13.92
N ARG A 40 -5.86 -3.03 -14.12
CA ARG A 40 -6.18 -3.96 -13.03
C ARG A 40 -4.94 -4.72 -12.58
N LEU A 41 -4.85 -5.00 -11.29
CA LEU A 41 -3.80 -5.85 -10.73
C LEU A 41 -3.97 -7.26 -11.29
N ASN A 42 -2.90 -7.81 -11.87
CA ASN A 42 -2.92 -9.18 -12.36
C ASN A 42 -2.84 -10.15 -11.18
N ALA A 43 -4.00 -10.54 -10.67
CA ALA A 43 -4.09 -11.37 -9.48
C ALA A 43 -3.49 -12.77 -9.67
N THR A 44 -3.52 -13.32 -10.89
CA THR A 44 -2.87 -14.60 -11.21
C THR A 44 -1.34 -14.47 -11.08
N ALA A 45 -0.76 -13.40 -11.62
CA ALA A 45 0.66 -13.14 -11.47
C ALA A 45 1.04 -12.92 -10.00
N LEU A 46 0.20 -12.21 -9.23
CA LEU A 46 0.44 -12.00 -7.80
C LEU A 46 0.43 -13.33 -7.04
N LYS A 47 -0.56 -14.20 -7.32
CA LYS A 47 -0.64 -15.53 -6.71
C LYS A 47 0.63 -16.34 -6.97
N VAL A 48 1.08 -16.42 -8.22
CA VAL A 48 2.30 -17.15 -8.59
C VAL A 48 3.52 -16.58 -7.86
N GLN A 49 3.64 -15.26 -7.79
CA GLN A 49 4.76 -14.61 -7.09
C GLN A 49 4.74 -14.89 -5.59
N LEU A 50 3.57 -14.85 -4.95
CA LEU A 50 3.41 -15.20 -3.54
C LEU A 50 3.72 -16.68 -3.28
N ASP A 51 3.24 -17.57 -4.14
CA ASP A 51 3.46 -19.02 -4.00
C ASP A 51 4.93 -19.41 -4.16
N THR A 52 5.64 -18.75 -5.08
CA THR A 52 7.05 -19.04 -5.38
C THR A 52 8.04 -18.37 -4.43
N LYS A 53 7.74 -17.17 -3.93
CA LYS A 53 8.71 -16.38 -3.15
C LYS A 53 8.44 -16.31 -1.65
N LEU A 54 7.17 -16.40 -1.21
CA LEU A 54 6.83 -16.23 0.21
C LEU A 54 6.67 -17.60 0.88
N PHE A 55 7.58 -17.99 1.77
CA PHE A 55 7.56 -19.33 2.38
C PHE A 55 6.89 -19.33 3.76
N GLY A 56 6.19 -20.41 4.11
CA GLY A 56 5.64 -20.61 5.46
C GLY A 56 4.50 -19.67 5.89
N GLN A 57 3.95 -18.88 4.97
CA GLN A 57 2.90 -17.89 5.24
C GLN A 57 1.58 -18.21 4.52
N HIS A 58 1.03 -19.40 4.72
CA HIS A 58 -0.20 -19.84 4.04
C HIS A 58 -1.39 -18.91 4.30
N LEU A 59 -1.57 -18.45 5.54
CA LEU A 59 -2.64 -17.50 5.90
C LEU A 59 -2.46 -16.14 5.22
N ALA A 60 -1.26 -15.58 5.26
CA ALA A 60 -1.01 -14.26 4.68
C ALA A 60 -1.24 -14.28 3.16
N LYS A 61 -0.80 -15.35 2.46
CA LYS A 61 -1.03 -15.52 1.03
C LYS A 61 -2.52 -15.49 0.69
N ASP A 62 -3.31 -16.31 1.36
CA ASP A 62 -4.74 -16.44 1.06
C ASP A 62 -5.52 -15.15 1.35
N VAL A 63 -5.30 -14.54 2.53
CA VAL A 63 -5.99 -13.31 2.93
C VAL A 63 -5.61 -12.14 2.03
N VAL A 64 -4.32 -11.93 1.76
CA VAL A 64 -3.85 -10.83 0.91
C VAL A 64 -4.33 -11.02 -0.52
N LEU A 65 -4.25 -12.22 -1.07
CA LEU A 65 -4.71 -12.49 -2.42
C LEU A 65 -6.21 -12.18 -2.58
N LYS A 66 -7.05 -12.65 -1.65
CA LYS A 66 -8.50 -12.36 -1.65
C LYS A 66 -8.79 -10.87 -1.52
N ALA A 67 -8.09 -10.16 -0.62
CA ALA A 67 -8.27 -8.74 -0.40
C ALA A 67 -7.89 -7.91 -1.64
N VAL A 68 -6.73 -8.19 -2.24
CA VAL A 68 -6.26 -7.51 -3.44
C VAL A 68 -7.14 -7.81 -4.65
N MET A 69 -7.58 -9.06 -4.82
CA MET A 69 -8.53 -9.45 -5.87
C MET A 69 -9.86 -8.70 -5.73
N GLY A 70 -10.44 -8.68 -4.53
CA GLY A 70 -11.70 -7.99 -4.26
C GLY A 70 -11.60 -6.49 -4.52
N PHE A 71 -10.48 -5.87 -4.13
CA PHE A 71 -10.22 -4.46 -4.39
C PHE A 71 -10.02 -4.17 -5.87
N SER A 72 -9.18 -4.94 -6.56
CA SER A 72 -8.87 -4.70 -7.98
C SER A 72 -10.04 -4.99 -8.93
N ASN A 73 -10.95 -5.89 -8.55
CA ASN A 73 -12.12 -6.21 -9.37
C ASN A 73 -13.27 -5.22 -9.18
N ASN A 74 -13.20 -4.36 -8.16
CA ASN A 74 -14.21 -3.34 -7.90
C ASN A 74 -13.81 -2.00 -8.55
N PRO A 75 -14.50 -1.53 -9.61
CA PRO A 75 -14.17 -0.26 -10.25
C PRO A 75 -14.49 0.98 -9.38
N SER A 76 -15.35 0.82 -8.36
CA SER A 76 -15.78 1.87 -7.45
C SER A 76 -15.74 1.37 -5.99
N PRO A 77 -14.54 1.18 -5.42
CA PRO A 77 -14.40 0.79 -4.02
C PRO A 77 -15.00 1.86 -3.11
N LYS A 78 -15.68 1.45 -2.02
CA LYS A 78 -16.30 2.38 -1.06
C LYS A 78 -15.33 2.88 0.01
N LYS A 79 -14.18 2.22 0.17
CA LYS A 79 -13.09 2.55 1.10
C LYS A 79 -11.76 2.11 0.49
N PRO A 80 -10.61 2.68 0.89
CA PRO A 80 -9.30 2.18 0.47
C PRO A 80 -9.07 0.73 0.89
N LEU A 81 -8.20 0.05 0.16
CA LEU A 81 -7.67 -1.23 0.62
C LEU A 81 -6.74 -0.96 1.81
N THR A 82 -7.09 -1.52 2.96
CA THR A 82 -6.28 -1.40 4.18
C THR A 82 -5.86 -2.79 4.63
N LEU A 83 -4.55 -3.03 4.70
CA LEU A 83 -3.95 -4.29 5.14
C LEU A 83 -3.15 -4.03 6.42
N SER A 84 -3.35 -4.87 7.44
CA SER A 84 -2.56 -4.85 8.67
C SER A 84 -1.83 -6.18 8.80
N LEU A 85 -0.50 -6.15 8.61
CA LEU A 85 0.36 -7.32 8.63
C LEU A 85 1.07 -7.40 9.98
N HIS A 86 0.71 -8.41 10.76
CA HIS A 86 1.23 -8.67 12.10
C HIS A 86 2.02 -9.98 12.14
N GLY A 87 3.06 -10.05 12.97
CA GLY A 87 3.82 -11.27 13.17
C GLY A 87 5.23 -11.02 13.67
N TRP A 88 5.99 -12.09 13.90
CA TRP A 88 7.37 -12.00 14.37
C TRP A 88 8.30 -11.28 13.38
N ALA A 89 9.39 -10.71 13.88
CA ALA A 89 10.42 -10.10 13.05
C ALA A 89 11.07 -11.15 12.12
N GLY A 90 11.48 -10.73 10.92
CA GLY A 90 12.16 -11.63 9.96
C GLY A 90 11.26 -12.63 9.24
N THR A 91 9.95 -12.62 9.44
CA THR A 91 9.01 -13.61 8.84
C THR A 91 8.44 -13.20 7.47
N GLY A 92 8.84 -12.03 6.93
CA GLY A 92 8.52 -11.61 5.57
C GLY A 92 7.47 -10.51 5.40
N LYS A 93 7.09 -9.77 6.46
CA LYS A 93 6.12 -8.65 6.37
C LYS A 93 6.54 -7.59 5.34
N ASN A 94 7.76 -7.07 5.45
CA ASN A 94 8.30 -6.06 4.53
C ASN A 94 8.46 -6.60 3.11
N PHE A 95 8.82 -7.89 3.00
CA PHE A 95 8.94 -8.57 1.71
C PHE A 95 7.59 -8.72 1.01
N LEU A 96 6.53 -9.06 1.75
CA LEU A 96 5.17 -9.11 1.24
C LEU A 96 4.68 -7.73 0.78
N SER A 97 4.93 -6.67 1.56
CA SER A 97 4.57 -5.31 1.14
C SER A 97 5.34 -4.86 -0.11
N GLN A 98 6.60 -5.27 -0.26
CA GLN A 98 7.40 -5.01 -1.47
C GLN A 98 6.79 -5.71 -2.69
N ILE A 99 6.46 -7.00 -2.58
CA ILE A 99 5.78 -7.75 -3.66
C ILE A 99 4.47 -7.04 -4.06
N LEU A 100 3.68 -6.61 -3.08
CA LEU A 100 2.43 -5.87 -3.36
C LEU A 100 2.69 -4.55 -4.07
N ALA A 101 3.67 -3.77 -3.59
CA ALA A 101 4.03 -2.50 -4.21
C ALA A 101 4.49 -2.67 -5.67
N GLU A 102 5.36 -3.66 -5.94
CA GLU A 102 5.82 -4.01 -7.29
C GLU A 102 4.67 -4.40 -8.23
N HIS A 103 3.63 -5.03 -7.68
CA HIS A 103 2.48 -5.45 -8.45
C HIS A 103 1.53 -4.30 -8.80
N VAL A 104 1.50 -3.26 -7.97
CA VAL A 104 0.70 -2.05 -8.19
C VAL A 104 1.45 -1.06 -9.08
N HIS A 105 2.73 -0.83 -8.78
CA HIS A 105 3.62 0.05 -9.51
C HIS A 105 4.88 -0.74 -9.90
N PRO A 106 5.22 -0.89 -11.19
CA PRO A 106 6.36 -1.70 -11.63
C PRO A 106 7.72 -1.32 -11.02
N ALA A 107 7.89 -0.06 -10.60
CA ALA A 107 9.09 0.42 -9.92
C ALA A 107 9.16 0.00 -8.43
N GLY A 108 8.12 -0.65 -7.90
CA GLY A 108 8.04 -1.09 -6.50
C GLY A 108 8.22 0.06 -5.52
N LEU A 109 9.07 -0.12 -4.51
CA LEU A 109 9.39 0.93 -3.53
C LEU A 109 10.11 2.15 -4.11
N ARG A 110 10.62 2.07 -5.35
CA ARG A 110 11.25 3.21 -6.04
C ARG A 110 10.23 4.06 -6.80
N SER A 111 8.98 3.62 -6.86
CA SER A 111 7.88 4.37 -7.47
C SER A 111 7.64 5.68 -6.71
N LYS A 112 7.38 6.76 -7.44
CA LYS A 112 6.96 8.03 -6.85
C LYS A 112 5.58 7.98 -6.19
N PHE A 113 4.81 6.91 -6.45
CA PHE A 113 3.47 6.70 -5.89
C PHE A 113 3.46 5.68 -4.76
N VAL A 114 4.62 5.14 -4.38
CA VAL A 114 4.77 4.24 -3.23
C VAL A 114 5.56 4.96 -2.15
N HIS A 115 4.94 5.14 -0.99
CA HIS A 115 5.49 5.92 0.11
C HIS A 115 5.70 5.02 1.32
N LEU A 116 6.95 4.89 1.76
CA LEU A 116 7.33 4.12 2.95
C LEU A 116 7.61 5.06 4.13
N PHE A 117 6.89 4.85 5.22
CA PHE A 117 7.08 5.54 6.49
C PHE A 117 7.55 4.55 7.55
N LEU A 118 8.81 4.63 7.92
CA LEU A 118 9.37 3.99 9.12
C LEU A 118 9.06 4.83 10.35
N ALA A 119 8.32 4.28 11.32
CA ALA A 119 7.91 5.02 12.51
C ALA A 119 9.09 5.60 13.31
N THR A 120 10.11 4.78 13.56
CA THR A 120 11.28 5.16 14.37
C THR A 120 12.22 6.14 13.66
N LEU A 121 12.20 6.20 12.33
CA LEU A 121 13.06 7.09 11.55
C LEU A 121 12.38 8.44 11.28
N HIS A 122 11.12 8.41 10.84
CA HIS A 122 10.41 9.63 10.42
C HIS A 122 9.68 10.31 11.59
N PHE A 123 9.33 9.56 12.64
CA PHE A 123 8.58 10.08 13.78
C PHE A 123 9.25 9.74 15.14
N PRO A 124 10.56 10.04 15.33
CA PRO A 124 11.31 9.60 16.50
C PRO A 124 10.94 10.35 17.80
N HIS A 125 10.52 11.62 17.70
CA HIS A 125 10.34 12.49 18.87
C HIS A 125 8.87 12.68 19.24
N GLN A 126 8.50 12.29 20.46
CA GLN A 126 7.12 12.39 20.95
C GLN A 126 6.64 13.85 21.06
N ASP A 127 7.53 14.79 21.37
CA ASP A 127 7.18 16.21 21.52
C ASP A 127 6.83 16.88 20.19
N GLN A 128 7.23 16.29 19.06
CA GLN A 128 6.98 16.82 17.71
C GLN A 128 5.76 16.20 17.03
N VAL A 129 4.99 15.37 17.75
CA VAL A 129 3.84 14.64 17.20
C VAL A 129 2.85 15.57 16.47
N THR A 130 2.59 16.78 16.99
CA THR A 130 1.68 17.73 16.33
C THR A 130 2.18 18.14 14.94
N VAL A 131 3.48 18.40 14.79
CA VAL A 131 4.11 18.76 13.51
C VAL A 131 4.07 17.56 12.55
N TYR A 132 4.41 16.37 13.05
CA TYR A 132 4.37 15.15 12.26
C TYR A 132 2.97 14.81 11.75
N LYS A 133 1.92 15.06 12.54
CA LYS A 133 0.52 14.88 12.10
C LYS A 133 0.23 15.75 10.89
N GLU A 134 0.55 17.04 10.97
CA GLU A 134 0.29 17.99 9.89
C GLU A 134 1.07 17.62 8.62
N GLN A 135 2.37 17.33 8.76
CA GLN A 135 3.21 16.89 7.65
C GLN A 135 2.68 15.62 6.98
N LEU A 136 2.28 14.62 7.79
CA LEU A 136 1.76 13.35 7.27
C LEU A 136 0.42 13.53 6.55
N GLN A 137 -0.49 14.31 7.12
CA GLN A 137 -1.79 14.59 6.50
C GLN A 137 -1.63 15.33 5.17
N ASN A 138 -0.77 16.36 5.15
CA ASN A 138 -0.47 17.12 3.93
C ASN A 138 0.21 16.25 2.87
N TRP A 139 1.13 15.37 3.28
CA TRP A 139 1.81 14.44 2.37
C TRP A 139 0.84 13.45 1.74
N ILE A 140 -0.03 12.81 2.54
CA ILE A 140 -1.04 11.86 2.05
C ILE A 140 -2.00 12.57 1.11
N ARG A 141 -2.56 13.72 1.52
CA ARG A 141 -3.49 14.52 0.71
C ARG A 141 -2.86 14.91 -0.62
N GLY A 142 -1.63 15.45 -0.61
CA GLY A 142 -0.94 15.89 -1.82
C GLY A 142 -0.65 14.76 -2.80
N ASN A 143 -0.16 13.62 -2.32
CA ASN A 143 0.16 12.48 -3.18
C ASN A 143 -1.09 11.78 -3.74
N VAL A 144 -2.16 11.64 -2.95
CA VAL A 144 -3.42 11.07 -3.46
C VAL A 144 -4.09 12.01 -4.46
N SER A 145 -3.98 13.32 -4.25
CA SER A 145 -4.45 14.31 -5.24
C SER A 145 -3.71 14.18 -6.56
N ALA A 146 -2.40 13.90 -6.53
CA ALA A 146 -1.59 13.66 -7.72
C ALA A 146 -1.86 12.28 -8.35
N CYS A 147 -2.10 11.25 -7.53
CA CYS A 147 -2.42 9.91 -7.99
C CYS A 147 -3.35 9.16 -7.02
N PRO A 148 -4.60 8.88 -7.40
CA PRO A 148 -5.53 8.14 -6.56
C PRO A 148 -5.09 6.71 -6.22
N HIS A 149 -4.14 6.15 -6.98
CA HIS A 149 -3.60 4.79 -6.83
C HIS A 149 -2.30 4.75 -6.02
N SER A 150 -2.03 5.76 -5.18
CA SER A 150 -0.88 5.76 -4.29
C SER A 150 -0.95 4.63 -3.24
N VAL A 151 0.22 4.10 -2.90
CA VAL A 151 0.41 3.08 -1.88
C VAL A 151 1.18 3.69 -0.72
N PHE A 152 0.64 3.56 0.50
CA PHE A 152 1.28 4.02 1.72
C PHE A 152 1.62 2.81 2.60
N ILE A 153 2.90 2.64 2.92
CA ILE A 153 3.41 1.57 3.76
C ILE A 153 3.90 2.20 5.05
N PHE A 154 3.33 1.80 6.17
CA PHE A 154 3.74 2.23 7.51
C PHE A 154 4.38 1.06 8.22
N ASP A 155 5.69 1.15 8.43
CA ASP A 155 6.49 0.12 9.08
C ASP A 155 6.77 0.49 10.54
N GLU A 156 6.92 -0.54 11.37
CA GLU A 156 7.03 -0.45 12.83
C GLU A 156 5.86 0.29 13.47
N MET A 157 4.64 -0.03 13.03
CA MET A 157 3.40 0.58 13.50
C MET A 157 3.18 0.41 15.01
N ASP A 158 3.73 -0.63 15.63
CA ASP A 158 3.75 -0.84 17.08
C ASP A 158 4.52 0.23 17.85
N LYS A 159 5.43 0.96 17.20
CA LYS A 159 6.24 2.03 17.78
C LYS A 159 5.72 3.42 17.43
N MET A 160 4.71 3.52 16.57
CA MET A 160 4.19 4.80 16.11
C MET A 160 3.24 5.40 17.16
N HIS A 161 3.37 6.71 17.39
CA HIS A 161 2.58 7.40 18.41
C HIS A 161 1.07 7.34 18.11
N PRO A 162 0.19 7.04 19.08
CA PRO A 162 -1.25 6.90 18.87
C PRO A 162 -1.91 8.09 18.16
N GLY A 163 -1.47 9.31 18.51
CA GLY A 163 -1.95 10.52 17.86
C GLY A 163 -1.67 10.61 16.36
N LEU A 164 -0.60 9.97 15.85
CA LEU A 164 -0.35 9.89 14.41
C LEU A 164 -1.30 8.90 13.74
N MET A 165 -1.65 7.81 14.43
CA MET A 165 -2.69 6.87 13.96
C MET A 165 -4.01 7.59 13.77
N ASP A 166 -4.38 8.40 14.77
CA ASP A 166 -5.61 9.19 14.74
C ASP A 166 -5.65 10.18 13.56
N ALA A 167 -4.49 10.71 13.16
CA ALA A 167 -4.39 11.60 12.02
C ALA A 167 -4.60 10.90 10.66
N ILE A 168 -4.33 9.60 10.58
CA ILE A 168 -4.51 8.79 9.35
C ILE A 168 -5.93 8.22 9.24
N LYS A 169 -6.60 7.95 10.38
CA LYS A 169 -7.94 7.33 10.43
C LYS A 169 -8.95 7.89 9.42
N PRO A 170 -9.09 9.21 9.23
CA PRO A 170 -10.07 9.75 8.29
C PRO A 170 -9.87 9.27 6.84
N PHE A 171 -8.62 8.97 6.44
CA PHE A 171 -8.31 8.49 5.10
C PHE A 171 -8.65 7.03 4.88
N LEU A 172 -8.87 6.25 5.95
CA LEU A 172 -9.16 4.81 5.92
C LEU A 172 -10.66 4.49 5.94
N ASP A 173 -11.49 5.48 6.25
CA ASP A 173 -12.92 5.31 6.45
C ASP A 173 -13.72 5.31 5.13
N TYR A 174 -15.04 5.14 5.22
CA TYR A 174 -15.96 5.03 4.08
C TYR A 174 -16.36 6.36 3.42
N TYR A 175 -15.68 7.46 3.78
CA TYR A 175 -15.95 8.78 3.23
C TYR A 175 -15.81 8.79 1.69
N GLU A 176 -16.68 9.53 1.02
CA GLU A 176 -16.55 9.76 -0.44
C GLU A 176 -15.31 10.56 -0.76
N GLN A 177 -15.14 11.64 0.00
CA GLN A 177 -14.01 12.55 -0.08
C GLN A 177 -13.69 13.06 1.32
N VAL A 178 -12.41 13.30 1.57
CA VAL A 178 -11.92 14.06 2.72
C VAL A 178 -11.18 15.26 2.15
N ASP A 179 -11.64 16.47 2.49
CA ASP A 179 -11.14 17.74 1.94
C ASP A 179 -11.13 17.78 0.40
N GLY A 180 -12.19 17.25 -0.24
CA GLY A 180 -12.34 17.25 -1.71
C GLY A 180 -11.54 16.16 -2.46
N VAL A 181 -10.79 15.32 -1.74
CA VAL A 181 -9.95 14.25 -2.33
C VAL A 181 -10.53 12.89 -1.98
N SER A 182 -10.60 11.98 -2.97
CA SER A 182 -11.07 10.61 -2.74
C SER A 182 -9.92 9.64 -2.52
N TYR A 183 -9.92 8.99 -1.35
CA TYR A 183 -8.88 8.03 -0.93
C TYR A 183 -9.26 6.58 -1.27
N ARG A 184 -10.45 6.35 -1.84
CA ARG A 184 -11.04 5.03 -2.05
C ARG A 184 -10.20 4.09 -2.92
N LYS A 185 -9.35 4.65 -3.79
CA LYS A 185 -8.46 3.88 -4.69
C LYS A 185 -7.04 3.71 -4.15
N ALA A 186 -6.71 4.32 -3.02
CA ALA A 186 -5.42 4.20 -2.39
C ALA A 186 -5.30 2.87 -1.63
N ILE A 187 -4.06 2.46 -1.39
CA ILE A 187 -3.73 1.25 -0.63
C ILE A 187 -2.91 1.65 0.59
N PHE A 188 -3.34 1.21 1.76
CA PHE A 188 -2.63 1.42 3.03
C PHE A 188 -2.18 0.06 3.57
N ILE A 189 -0.90 -0.07 3.87
CA ILE A 189 -0.29 -1.28 4.41
C ILE A 189 0.40 -0.93 5.72
N PHE A 190 -0.06 -1.53 6.82
CA PHE A 190 0.52 -1.37 8.15
C PHE A 190 1.32 -2.62 8.50
N LEU A 191 2.57 -2.45 8.91
CA LEU A 191 3.47 -3.54 9.32
C LEU A 191 3.75 -3.38 10.81
N SER A 192 3.54 -4.46 11.56
CA SER A 192 3.76 -4.44 13.01
C SER A 192 4.28 -5.75 13.56
N ASN A 193 5.06 -5.66 14.63
CA ASN A 193 5.44 -6.82 15.44
C ASN A 193 4.43 -7.11 16.57
N ALA A 194 3.44 -6.24 16.79
CA ALA A 194 2.40 -6.46 17.79
C ALA A 194 1.66 -7.77 17.54
N GLY A 195 1.49 -8.56 18.60
CA GLY A 195 0.86 -9.89 18.54
C GLY A 195 1.77 -11.01 18.04
N GLY A 196 3.04 -10.73 17.73
CA GLY A 196 4.00 -11.74 17.27
C GLY A 196 4.17 -12.91 18.25
N ASP A 197 4.28 -12.62 19.56
CA ASP A 197 4.38 -13.65 20.61
C ASP A 197 3.16 -14.57 20.66
N LEU A 198 1.96 -13.99 20.53
CA LEU A 198 0.69 -14.74 20.56
C LEU A 198 0.56 -15.66 19.34
N ILE A 199 0.96 -15.19 18.16
CA ILE A 199 0.97 -16.00 16.94
C ILE A 199 1.97 -17.14 17.07
N ASN A 200 3.16 -16.87 17.62
CA ASN A 200 4.18 -17.90 17.85
C ASN A 200 3.70 -18.95 18.85
N LYS A 201 3.03 -18.52 19.93
CA LYS A 201 2.44 -19.43 20.91
C LYS A 201 1.37 -20.32 20.28
N ALA A 202 0.44 -19.75 19.50
CA ALA A 202 -0.57 -20.53 18.81
C ALA A 202 0.05 -21.56 17.84
N ALA A 203 1.10 -21.16 17.12
CA ALA A 203 1.83 -22.09 16.24
C ALA A 203 2.55 -23.20 17.03
N LEU A 204 3.12 -22.88 18.19
CA LEU A 204 3.74 -23.85 19.09
C LEU A 204 2.70 -24.83 19.67
N ASP A 205 1.52 -24.35 20.08
CA ASP A 205 0.44 -25.17 20.61
C ASP A 205 -0.05 -26.18 19.56
N PHE A 206 -0.20 -25.76 18.30
CA PHE A 206 -0.52 -26.67 17.20
C PHE A 206 0.58 -27.71 16.99
N TRP A 207 1.84 -27.27 16.96
CA TRP A 207 2.98 -28.17 16.75
C TRP A 207 3.12 -29.21 17.86
N THR A 208 3.00 -28.80 19.13
CA THR A 208 3.05 -29.70 20.30
C THR A 208 1.86 -30.67 20.34
N SER A 209 0.71 -30.30 19.78
CA SER A 209 -0.44 -31.19 19.58
C SER A 209 -0.31 -32.14 18.37
N GLY A 210 0.83 -32.15 17.68
CA GLY A 210 1.09 -33.01 16.52
C GLY A 210 0.37 -32.58 15.24
N ARG A 211 -0.11 -31.34 15.18
CA ARG A 211 -0.86 -30.79 14.03
C ARG A 211 0.06 -30.04 13.09
N HIS A 212 -0.30 -30.02 11.81
CA HIS A 212 0.44 -29.26 10.81
C HIS A 212 0.20 -27.76 10.95
N ARG A 213 1.20 -26.95 10.61
CA ARG A 213 1.11 -25.48 10.62
C ARG A 213 0.02 -24.99 9.66
N GLU A 214 -0.12 -25.66 8.52
CA GLU A 214 -1.06 -25.34 7.45
C GLU A 214 -2.53 -25.52 7.89
N GLU A 215 -2.77 -26.23 9.00
CA GLU A 215 -4.11 -26.36 9.58
C GLU A 215 -4.57 -25.14 10.38
N ILE A 216 -3.64 -24.25 10.77
CA ILE A 216 -3.97 -23.02 11.49
C ILE A 216 -4.80 -22.14 10.57
N GLN A 217 -6.00 -21.75 11.03
CA GLN A 217 -6.92 -20.87 10.32
C GLN A 217 -6.96 -19.48 10.95
N LEU A 218 -7.43 -18.49 10.18
CA LEU A 218 -7.54 -17.10 10.66
C LEU A 218 -8.41 -16.99 11.93
N LYS A 219 -9.50 -17.77 12.00
CA LYS A 219 -10.41 -17.84 13.15
C LYS A 219 -9.74 -18.31 14.45
N ASP A 220 -8.63 -19.04 14.36
CA ASP A 220 -7.89 -19.52 15.53
C ASP A 220 -7.03 -18.40 16.12
N LEU A 221 -6.63 -17.42 15.30
CA LEU A 221 -5.77 -16.30 15.66
C LEU A 221 -6.56 -15.03 16.01
N GLU A 222 -7.70 -14.79 15.34
CA GLU A 222 -8.52 -13.59 15.51
C GLU A 222 -8.87 -13.27 16.97
N PRO A 223 -9.38 -14.21 17.81
CA PRO A 223 -9.70 -13.93 19.21
C PRO A 223 -8.47 -13.55 20.03
N MET A 224 -7.34 -14.21 19.80
CA MET A 224 -6.10 -13.95 20.53
C MET A 224 -5.52 -12.58 20.17
N LEU A 225 -5.59 -12.22 18.89
CA LEU A 225 -5.11 -10.93 18.39
C LEU A 225 -6.01 -9.77 18.79
N SER A 226 -7.33 -9.96 18.80
CA SER A 226 -8.27 -8.91 19.22
C SER A 226 -8.26 -8.65 20.73
N VAL A 227 -7.89 -9.62 21.56
CA VAL A 227 -7.63 -9.37 22.99
C VAL A 227 -6.22 -8.81 23.19
N GLY A 228 -5.21 -9.40 22.56
CA GLY A 228 -3.81 -9.05 22.76
C GLY A 228 -3.39 -7.70 22.20
N ILE A 229 -3.82 -7.34 20.99
CA ILE A 229 -3.42 -6.07 20.34
C ILE A 229 -4.14 -4.88 20.98
N PHE A 230 -5.37 -5.07 21.47
CA PHE A 230 -6.15 -3.99 22.08
C PHE A 230 -5.84 -3.80 23.58
N ASN A 231 -5.48 -4.86 24.31
CA ASN A 231 -5.15 -4.76 25.73
C ASN A 231 -3.69 -4.40 26.02
N ASN A 232 -2.77 -4.53 25.05
CA ASN A 232 -1.35 -4.22 25.25
C ASN A 232 -1.02 -2.72 25.16
N LYS A 233 -1.98 -1.85 25.52
CA LYS A 233 -1.79 -0.39 25.65
C LYS A 233 -1.22 0.05 27.00
N ASN A 234 -0.86 -0.89 27.88
CA ASN A 234 -0.37 -0.63 29.24
C ASN A 234 0.97 -1.33 29.54
N SER A 235 2.00 -1.11 28.71
CA SER A 235 3.40 -1.28 29.12
C SER A 235 4.27 -0.20 28.51
#